data_AF-A0A4Y6VAZ9-F1
#
_entry.id   AF-A0A4Y6VAZ9-F1
#
_cell.length_a   1.000
_cell.length_b   1.000
_cell.length_c   1.000
_cell.angle_alpha   90.00
_cell.angle_beta   90.00
_cell.angle_gamma   90.00
#
_symmetry.space_group_name_H-M   'P 1'
#
loop_
_entity.id
_entity.type
_entity.pdbx_description
1 polymer ?
#
loop_
_entity_poly.entity_id
_entity_poly.type
_entity_poly.pdbx_seq_one_letter_code
_entity_poly.pdbx_strand_id
1 'polypeptide(L)'
;MDIIARAASLFEKLVVGVGVNAGKKPLLSASERISLLRNEVSKLPVAERIEIVEFDTLLADAVHNIGAGVVVRGVRTAGDFDFECQVSGVTRRLAPGIEFVLLLSADEHRVTSSRIVKEIASYNGDISSFVSDDVARVVLSKNRGRAT
;
A
#
# COMPACT_ATOMS: atom_id res chain seq x y z
N MET A 1 -7.14 -0.77 1.63
CA MET A 1 -7.96 -0.02 2.58
C MET A 1 -8.19 -0.79 3.87
N ASP A 2 -8.58 -2.07 3.84
CA ASP A 2 -8.74 -2.93 5.04
C ASP A 2 -7.58 -2.82 6.05
N ILE A 3 -6.36 -3.14 5.63
CA ILE A 3 -5.17 -3.07 6.51
C ILE A 3 -4.94 -1.67 7.08
N ILE A 4 -5.20 -0.62 6.30
CA ILE A 4 -5.05 0.78 6.75
C ILE A 4 -6.07 1.09 7.84
N ALA A 5 -7.33 0.76 7.63
CA ALA A 5 -8.40 0.98 8.61
C ALA A 5 -8.15 0.21 9.91
N ARG A 6 -7.74 -1.06 9.80
CA ARG A 6 -7.42 -1.90 10.97
C ARG A 6 -6.18 -1.40 11.70
N ALA A 7 -5.11 -1.03 11.00
CA ALA A 7 -3.94 -0.44 11.62
C ALA A 7 -4.28 0.88 12.34
N ALA A 8 -5.08 1.75 11.72
CA ALA A 8 -5.52 3.01 12.34
C ALA A 8 -6.41 2.81 13.58
N SER A 9 -7.02 1.63 13.76
CA SER A 9 -7.74 1.29 14.99
C SER A 9 -6.83 0.78 16.12
N LEU A 10 -5.62 0.33 15.80
CA LEU A 10 -4.66 -0.24 16.75
C LEU A 10 -3.64 0.80 17.27
N PHE A 11 -3.43 1.88 16.52
CA PHE A 11 -2.44 2.91 16.84
C PHE A 11 -3.09 4.30 16.90
N GLU A 12 -2.52 5.19 17.71
CA GLU A 12 -3.00 6.58 17.84
C GLU A 12 -2.81 7.38 16.54
N LYS A 13 -1.66 7.19 15.88
CA LYS A 13 -1.33 7.79 14.59
C LYS A 13 -0.81 6.72 13.64
N LEU A 14 -1.28 6.74 12.39
CA LEU A 14 -0.83 5.87 11.32
C LEU A 14 -0.18 6.70 10.21
N VAL A 15 1.01 6.31 9.76
CA VAL A 15 1.65 6.91 8.59
C VAL A 15 1.71 5.88 7.46
N VAL A 16 1.04 6.18 6.35
CA VAL A 16 1.05 5.34 5.15
C VAL A 16 2.15 5.82 4.22
N GLY A 17 3.26 5.07 4.22
CA GLY A 17 4.41 5.33 3.36
C GLY A 17 4.21 4.85 1.93
N VAL A 18 4.32 5.76 0.97
CA VAL A 18 4.27 5.49 -0.46
C VAL A 18 5.70 5.48 -1.01
N GLY A 19 6.28 4.29 -1.13
CA GLY A 19 7.62 4.13 -1.68
C GLY A 19 7.73 4.50 -3.16
N VAL A 20 8.82 5.19 -3.52
CA VAL A 20 9.25 5.46 -4.90
C VAL A 20 10.29 4.42 -5.29
N ASN A 21 9.92 3.49 -6.17
CA ASN A 21 10.85 2.48 -6.68
C ASN A 21 11.43 2.93 -8.01
N ALA A 22 12.65 3.48 -8.01
CA ALA A 22 13.33 3.96 -9.22
C ALA A 22 13.48 2.89 -10.33
N GLY A 23 13.55 1.61 -9.97
CA GLY A 23 13.67 0.49 -10.91
C GLY A 23 12.36 -0.01 -11.54
N LYS A 24 11.19 0.55 -11.19
CA LYS A 24 9.89 0.14 -11.74
C LYS A 24 9.26 1.29 -12.51
N LYS A 25 8.62 1.00 -13.65
CA LYS A 25 7.70 1.92 -14.34
C LYS A 25 6.27 1.65 -13.85
N PRO A 26 5.79 2.30 -12.77
CA PRO A 26 4.43 2.08 -12.30
C PRO A 26 3.42 2.61 -13.32
N LEU A 27 2.22 2.00 -13.35
CA LEU A 27 1.11 2.48 -14.18
C LEU A 27 0.64 3.88 -13.76
N LEU A 28 0.71 4.14 -12.45
CA LEU A 28 0.34 5.40 -11.81
C LEU A 28 1.58 6.05 -11.23
N SER A 29 1.75 7.36 -11.41
CA SER A 29 2.83 8.12 -10.79
C SER A 29 2.72 8.08 -9.25
N ALA A 30 3.77 8.49 -8.54
CA ALA A 30 3.69 8.63 -7.09
C ALA A 30 2.61 9.64 -6.67
N SER A 31 2.55 10.80 -7.34
CA SER A 31 1.53 11.81 -7.09
C SER A 31 0.10 11.31 -7.31
N GLU A 32 -0.14 10.50 -8.35
CA GLU A 32 -1.45 9.89 -8.61
C GLU A 32 -1.84 8.88 -7.52
N ARG A 33 -0.88 8.03 -7.11
CA ARG A 33 -1.10 7.07 -6.01
C ARG A 33 -1.44 7.78 -4.71
N ILE A 34 -0.69 8.83 -4.37
CA ILE A 34 -0.93 9.63 -3.15
C ILE A 34 -2.29 10.32 -3.22
N SER A 35 -2.66 10.87 -4.37
CA SER A 35 -3.95 11.55 -4.55
C SER A 35 -5.13 10.58 -4.38
N LEU A 36 -5.07 9.41 -5.03
CA LEU A 36 -6.06 8.35 -4.86
C LEU A 36 -6.13 7.87 -3.40
N LEU A 37 -4.97 7.65 -2.78
CA LEU A 37 -4.91 7.19 -1.40
C LEU A 37 -5.49 8.21 -0.43
N ARG A 38 -5.20 9.51 -0.61
CA ARG A 38 -5.79 10.60 0.18
C ARG A 38 -7.31 10.62 0.06
N ASN A 39 -7.84 10.46 -1.15
CA ASN A 39 -9.27 10.40 -1.40
C ASN A 39 -9.94 9.16 -0.76
N GLU A 40 -9.28 8.01 -0.77
CA GLU A 40 -9.82 6.80 -0.13
C GLU A 40 -9.71 6.87 1.40
N VAL A 41 -8.61 7.42 1.92
CA VAL A 41 -8.41 7.61 3.36
C VAL A 41 -9.39 8.63 3.93
N SER A 42 -9.71 9.72 3.21
CA SER A 42 -10.65 10.73 3.69
C SER A 42 -12.08 10.21 3.90
N LYS A 43 -12.43 9.06 3.31
CA LYS A 43 -13.72 8.39 3.48
C LYS A 43 -13.76 7.52 4.76
N LEU A 44 -12.62 7.32 5.43
CA LEU A 44 -12.55 6.54 6.67
C LEU A 44 -12.94 7.40 7.88
N PRO A 45 -13.64 6.84 8.89
CA PRO A 45 -13.96 7.57 10.13
C PRO A 45 -12.74 7.99 10.97
N VAL A 46 -11.56 7.44 10.67
CA VAL A 46 -10.28 7.66 11.37
C VAL A 46 -9.28 8.43 10.52
N ALA A 47 -9.75 9.13 9.48
CA ALA A 47 -8.91 9.83 8.51
C ALA A 47 -7.95 10.83 9.16
N GLU A 48 -8.38 11.50 10.23
CA GLU A 48 -7.60 12.49 10.98
C GLU A 48 -6.34 11.91 11.65
N ARG A 49 -6.30 10.58 11.84
CA ARG A 49 -5.16 9.86 12.42
C ARG A 49 -4.18 9.35 11.37
N ILE A 50 -4.51 9.52 10.08
CA ILE A 50 -3.76 8.92 8.98
C ILE A 50 -3.02 10.01 8.20
N GLU A 51 -1.70 9.91 8.19
CA GLU A 51 -0.84 10.73 7.36
C GLU A 51 -0.33 9.93 6.16
N ILE A 52 -0.19 10.56 5.00
CA ILE A 52 0.35 9.92 3.79
C ILE A 52 1.64 10.64 3.41
N VAL A 53 2.73 9.88 3.39
CA VAL A 53 4.07 10.38 3.09
C VAL A 53 4.67 9.62 1.92
N GLU A 54 5.39 10.33 1.07
CA GLU A 54 6.23 9.73 0.03
C GLU A 54 7.63 9.51 0.59
N PHE A 55 8.29 8.43 0.20
CA PHE A 55 9.70 8.23 0.51
C PHE A 55 10.41 7.47 -0.62
N ASP A 56 11.67 7.79 -0.84
CA ASP A 56 12.57 7.19 -1.83
C ASP A 56 13.84 6.58 -1.20
N THR A 57 13.89 6.53 0.14
CA THR A 57 14.98 5.95 0.94
C THR A 57 14.71 4.49 1.33
N LEU A 58 15.61 3.89 2.11
CA LEU A 58 15.33 2.61 2.77
C LEU A 58 14.17 2.76 3.76
N LEU A 59 13.44 1.67 3.97
CA LEU A 59 12.33 1.63 4.93
C LEU A 59 12.78 2.00 6.35
N ALA A 60 13.96 1.52 6.77
CA ALA A 60 14.51 1.83 8.09
C ALA A 60 14.70 3.34 8.30
N ASP A 61 15.27 4.02 7.29
CA ASP A 61 15.50 5.46 7.33
C ASP A 61 14.18 6.24 7.30
N ALA A 62 13.23 5.82 6.48
CA ALA A 62 11.91 6.44 6.41
C ALA A 62 11.18 6.35 7.75
N VAL A 63 11.17 5.16 8.37
CA VAL A 63 10.57 4.94 9.70
C VAL A 63 11.25 5.79 10.77
N HIS A 64 12.58 5.89 10.74
CA HIS A 64 13.34 6.73 11.66
C HIS A 64 13.02 8.21 11.49
N ASN A 65 12.99 8.72 10.26
CA ASN A 65 12.69 10.13 9.96
C ASN A 65 11.27 10.54 10.37
N ILE A 66 10.32 9.61 10.28
CA ILE A 66 8.94 9.81 10.73
C ILE A 66 8.85 9.78 12.28
N GLY A 67 9.85 9.22 12.96
CA GLY A 67 9.80 8.96 14.40
C GLY A 67 8.88 7.79 14.77
N ALA A 68 8.64 6.86 13.83
CA ALA A 68 7.81 5.68 14.07
C ALA A 68 8.65 4.53 14.68
N GLY A 69 8.01 3.73 15.54
CA GLY A 69 8.62 2.54 16.14
C GLY A 69 8.09 1.20 15.60
N VAL A 70 7.00 1.24 14.82
CA VAL A 70 6.29 0.03 14.36
C VAL A 70 5.98 0.14 12.87
N VAL A 71 6.30 -0.93 12.14
CA VAL A 71 5.92 -1.12 10.74
C VAL A 71 4.79 -2.13 10.66
N VAL A 72 3.65 -1.73 10.10
CA VAL A 72 2.50 -2.62 9.88
C VAL A 72 2.50 -3.12 8.44
N ARG A 73 2.39 -4.44 8.24
CA ARG A 73 2.33 -5.07 6.90
C ARG A 73 1.14 -6.01 6.82
N GLY A 74 0.44 -5.99 5.69
CA GLY A 74 -0.61 -6.95 5.40
C GLY A 74 -0.03 -8.18 4.70
N VAL A 75 -0.40 -9.37 5.15
CA VAL A 75 -0.03 -10.65 4.51
C VAL A 75 -1.27 -11.39 4.05
N ARG A 76 -1.23 -12.04 2.89
CA ARG A 76 -2.36 -12.78 2.30
C ARG A 76 -2.10 -14.27 2.16
N THR A 77 -0.85 -14.63 1.90
CA THR A 77 -0.41 -16.00 1.63
C THR A 77 0.80 -16.33 2.51
N ALA A 78 1.13 -17.62 2.62
CA ALA A 78 2.35 -18.05 3.28
C ALA A 78 3.62 -17.42 2.64
N GLY A 79 3.62 -17.26 1.31
CA GLY A 79 4.74 -16.61 0.62
C GLY A 79 4.89 -15.13 0.93
N ASP A 80 3.78 -14.39 1.08
CA ASP A 80 3.82 -12.99 1.55
C ASP A 80 4.38 -12.94 2.98
N PHE A 81 3.99 -13.86 3.86
CA PHE A 81 4.49 -13.95 5.23
C PHE A 81 6.00 -14.20 5.28
N ASP A 82 6.50 -15.22 4.56
CA ASP A 82 7.92 -15.55 4.54
C ASP A 82 8.77 -14.37 4.02
N PHE A 83 8.28 -13.68 2.99
CA PHE A 83 8.93 -12.48 2.47
C PHE A 83 9.00 -11.36 3.52
N GLU A 84 7.89 -11.04 4.19
CA GLU A 84 7.86 -9.99 5.23
C GLU A 84 8.70 -10.38 6.47
N CYS A 85 8.80 -11.66 6.81
CA CYS A 85 9.72 -12.16 7.83
C CYS A 85 11.19 -11.91 7.45
N GLN A 86 11.56 -12.08 6.18
CA GLN A 86 12.91 -11.74 5.72
C GLN A 86 13.17 -10.23 5.79
N VAL A 87 12.23 -9.41 5.32
CA VAL A 87 12.33 -7.93 5.36
C VAL A 87 12.46 -7.42 6.79
N SER A 88 11.65 -7.94 7.72
CA SER A 88 11.70 -7.57 9.12
C SER A 88 13.02 -7.99 9.78
N GLY A 89 13.52 -9.18 9.47
CA GLY A 89 14.82 -9.66 9.95
C GLY A 89 15.99 -8.78 9.49
N VAL A 90 16.00 -8.35 8.23
CA VAL A 90 17.02 -7.42 7.71
C VAL A 90 16.86 -6.03 8.34
N THR A 91 15.63 -5.53 8.44
CA THR A 91 15.35 -4.21 9.02
C THR A 91 15.76 -4.14 10.49
N ARG A 92 15.48 -5.19 11.29
CA ARG A 92 15.90 -5.27 12.70
C ARG A 92 17.42 -5.24 12.86
N ARG A 93 18.19 -5.79 11.91
CA ARG A 93 19.66 -5.70 11.92
C ARG A 93 20.16 -4.28 11.65
N LEU A 94 19.49 -3.54 10.77
CA LEU A 94 19.85 -2.16 10.42
C LEU A 94 19.35 -1.13 11.43
N ALA A 95 18.19 -1.39 12.03
CA ALA A 95 17.50 -0.50 12.96
C ALA A 95 16.82 -1.33 14.09
N PRO A 96 17.56 -1.68 15.16
CA PRO A 96 17.10 -2.61 16.21
C PRO A 96 15.86 -2.18 17.01
N GLY A 97 15.44 -0.91 16.90
CA GLY A 97 14.26 -0.37 17.59
C GLY A 97 12.95 -0.43 16.79
N ILE A 98 12.98 -0.93 15.55
CA ILE A 98 11.78 -1.03 14.70
C ILE A 98 11.12 -2.41 14.89
N GLU A 99 9.87 -2.41 15.33
CA GLU A 99 9.04 -3.59 15.42
C GLU A 99 8.18 -3.80 14.17
N PHE A 100 7.85 -5.05 13.85
CA PHE A 100 6.98 -5.39 12.72
C PHE A 100 5.70 -6.06 13.23
N VAL A 101 4.56 -5.56 12.78
CA VAL A 101 3.24 -6.15 13.02
C VAL A 101 2.67 -6.63 11.70
N LEU A 102 2.45 -7.94 11.59
CA LEU A 102 1.84 -8.56 10.42
C LEU A 102 0.34 -8.75 10.67
N LEU A 103 -0.49 -8.16 9.82
CA LEU A 103 -1.93 -8.32 9.85
C LEU A 103 -2.35 -9.27 8.72
N LEU A 104 -3.09 -10.32 9.08
CA LEU A 104 -3.71 -11.22 8.10
C LEU A 104 -4.80 -10.45 7.36
N SER A 105 -4.74 -10.46 6.03
CA SER A 105 -5.75 -9.81 5.18
C SER A 105 -7.08 -10.55 5.24
N ALA A 106 -8.19 -9.81 5.21
CA ALA A 106 -9.53 -10.40 5.12
C ALA A 106 -9.65 -11.30 3.88
N ASP A 107 -10.45 -12.38 3.99
CA ASP A 107 -10.59 -13.42 2.96
C ASP A 107 -11.06 -12.84 1.62
N GLU A 108 -11.98 -11.88 1.68
CA GLU A 108 -12.53 -11.14 0.54
C GLU A 108 -11.46 -10.34 -0.25
N HIS A 109 -10.28 -10.12 0.32
CA HIS A 109 -9.19 -9.37 -0.30
C HIS A 109 -7.96 -10.23 -0.63
N ARG A 110 -7.97 -11.54 -0.33
CA ARG A 110 -6.82 -12.42 -0.61
C ARG A 110 -6.53 -12.55 -2.10
N VAL A 111 -7.56 -12.49 -2.95
CA VAL A 111 -7.44 -12.58 -4.42
C VAL A 111 -7.01 -11.27 -5.08
N THR A 112 -7.06 -10.15 -4.36
CA THR A 112 -6.77 -8.83 -4.92
C THR A 112 -5.27 -8.55 -4.85
N SER A 113 -4.61 -8.54 -6.00
CA SER A 113 -3.26 -7.99 -6.15
C SER A 113 -3.26 -6.88 -7.19
N SER A 114 -2.53 -5.79 -6.94
CA SER A 114 -2.43 -4.71 -7.92
C SER A 114 -1.87 -5.18 -9.26
N ARG A 115 -1.08 -6.28 -9.28
CA ARG A 115 -0.60 -6.89 -10.52
C ARG A 115 -1.76 -7.45 -11.34
N ILE A 116 -2.58 -8.32 -10.74
CA ILE A 116 -3.74 -8.95 -11.40
C ILE A 116 -4.76 -7.89 -11.82
N VAL A 117 -5.08 -6.93 -10.95
CA VAL A 117 -6.04 -5.86 -11.27
C VAL A 117 -5.56 -5.03 -12.46
N LYS A 118 -4.28 -4.66 -12.51
CA LYS A 118 -3.71 -3.93 -13.66
C LYS A 118 -3.69 -4.76 -14.94
N GLU A 119 -3.50 -6.07 -14.82
CA GLU A 119 -3.54 -7.01 -15.95
C GLU A 119 -4.95 -7.11 -16.54
N ILE A 120 -5.97 -7.35 -15.71
CA ILE A 120 -7.38 -7.34 -16.13
C ILE A 120 -7.72 -6.01 -16.82
N ALA A 121 -7.36 -4.89 -16.18
CA ALA A 121 -7.62 -3.58 -16.74
C ALA A 121 -6.91 -3.34 -18.08
N SER A 122 -5.74 -3.95 -18.32
CA SER A 122 -5.00 -3.79 -19.58
C SER A 122 -5.69 -4.47 -20.76
N TYR A 123 -6.55 -5.46 -20.49
CA TYR A 123 -7.41 -6.12 -21.46
C TYR A 123 -8.85 -5.54 -21.45
N ASN A 124 -9.06 -4.35 -20.89
CA ASN A 124 -10.38 -3.72 -20.74
C ASN A 124 -11.40 -4.56 -19.94
N GLY A 125 -10.93 -5.45 -19.07
CA GLY A 125 -11.81 -6.17 -18.16
C GLY A 125 -12.37 -5.27 -17.05
N ASP A 126 -13.50 -5.67 -16.47
CA ASP A 126 -14.10 -4.98 -15.33
C ASP A 126 -13.28 -5.21 -14.06
N ILE A 127 -12.99 -4.12 -13.34
CA ILE A 127 -12.24 -4.11 -12.09
C ILE A 127 -13.02 -3.54 -10.90
N SER A 128 -14.30 -3.21 -11.08
CA SER A 128 -15.17 -2.58 -10.07
C SER A 128 -15.32 -3.40 -8.79
N SER A 129 -15.20 -4.73 -8.87
CA SER A 129 -15.25 -5.62 -7.71
C SER A 129 -13.95 -5.68 -6.89
N PHE A 130 -12.85 -5.12 -7.40
CA PHE A 130 -11.53 -5.20 -6.75
C PHE A 130 -11.05 -3.89 -6.14
N VAL A 131 -11.56 -2.74 -6.62
CA VAL A 131 -11.13 -1.40 -6.23
C VAL A 131 -12.34 -0.45 -6.19
N SER A 132 -12.20 0.70 -5.52
CA SER A 132 -13.24 1.73 -5.54
C SER A 132 -13.44 2.31 -6.95
N ASP A 133 -14.63 2.85 -7.22
CA ASP A 133 -14.98 3.46 -8.51
C ASP A 133 -14.01 4.57 -8.94
N ASP A 134 -13.52 5.36 -7.99
CA ASP A 134 -12.54 6.43 -8.24
C ASP A 134 -11.21 5.86 -8.74
N VAL A 135 -10.74 4.78 -8.11
CA VAL A 135 -9.52 4.07 -8.53
C VAL A 135 -9.73 3.38 -9.87
N ALA A 136 -10.87 2.69 -10.06
CA ALA A 136 -11.19 2.02 -11.32
C ALA A 136 -11.17 3.00 -12.50
N ARG A 137 -11.79 4.18 -12.33
CA ARG A 137 -11.84 5.24 -13.35
C ARG A 137 -10.43 5.70 -13.77
N VAL A 138 -9.55 5.94 -12.79
CA VAL A 138 -8.18 6.39 -13.07
C VAL A 138 -7.34 5.28 -13.72
N VAL A 139 -7.47 4.04 -13.26
CA VAL A 139 -6.74 2.91 -13.85
C VAL A 139 -7.16 2.66 -15.31
N LEU A 140 -8.47 2.66 -15.59
CA LEU A 140 -8.99 2.43 -16.94
C LEU A 140 -8.65 3.57 -17.91
N SER A 141 -8.59 4.83 -17.44
CA SER A 141 -8.22 5.96 -18.30
C SER A 141 -6.75 5.86 -18.77
N LYS A 142 -5.85 5.30 -17.95
CA LYS A 142 -4.44 5.07 -18.33
C LYS A 142 -4.26 3.99 -19.39
N ASN A 143 -5.11 2.96 -19.38
CA ASN A 143 -5.01 1.87 -20.34
C ASN A 143 -5.55 2.23 -21.72
N ARG A 144 -6.56 3.11 -21.79
CA ARG A 144 -7.06 3.67 -23.06
C ARG A 144 -5.99 4.46 -23.83
N GLY A 145 -5.00 5.03 -23.14
CA GLY A 145 -3.87 5.75 -23.77
C GLY A 145 -2.72 4.86 -24.26
N ARG A 146 -2.80 3.53 -24.10
CA ARG A 146 -1.79 2.56 -24.57
C ARG A 146 -2.23 1.74 -25.79
N ALA A 147 -3.48 1.89 -26.22
CA ALA A 147 -4.02 1.24 -27.41
C ALA A 147 -3.79 2.11 -28.66
N THR A 148 -2.52 2.25 -29.06
CA THR A 148 -2.07 2.73 -30.39
C THR A 148 -0.69 2.17 -30.66
#